data_AF-A0AA97EVQ3-F1
#
_entry.id   AF-A0AA97EVQ3-F1
#
_cell.length_a   1.000
_cell.length_b   1.000
_cell.length_c   1.000
_cell.angle_alpha   90.00
_cell.angle_beta   90.00
_cell.angle_gamma   90.00
#
_symmetry.space_group_name_H-M   'P 1'
#
loop_
_entity.id
_entity.type
_entity.pdbx_description
1 polymer ?
#
loop_
_entity_poly.entity_id
_entity_poly.type
_entity_poly.pdbx_seq_one_letter_code
_entity_poly.pdbx_strand_id
1 'polypeptide(L)'
;MNKKNQLIFIHGGLGWGIPFSLFISALRWIENKPPAFGSYFILIIISIIGGIAWGYFMYKSGPQRENIDFSTSIFLKSITLALIILSIYGVIFRYLLTPNNLDDTLWSTCSFISIILIGILIQHKFILGNSKK
;
A
#
# COMPACT_ATOMS: atom_id res chain seq x y z
N MET A 1 -18.37 9.38 -20.99
CA MET A 1 -17.36 8.39 -20.58
C MET A 1 -18.09 7.10 -20.22
N ASN A 2 -17.69 5.94 -20.74
CA ASN A 2 -18.39 4.66 -20.48
C ASN A 2 -18.25 4.29 -18.99
N LYS A 3 -19.32 3.81 -18.33
CA LYS A 3 -19.35 3.48 -16.87
C LYS A 3 -18.20 2.56 -16.45
N LYS A 4 -17.82 1.63 -17.34
CA LYS A 4 -16.65 0.76 -17.20
C LYS A 4 -15.32 1.51 -17.01
N ASN A 5 -15.07 2.51 -17.87
CA ASN A 5 -13.81 3.27 -17.83
C ASN A 5 -13.76 4.18 -16.60
N GLN A 6 -14.91 4.70 -16.16
CA GLN A 6 -15.02 5.44 -14.90
C GLN A 6 -14.68 4.56 -13.69
N LEU A 7 -15.21 3.34 -13.62
CA LEU A 7 -14.91 2.41 -12.53
C LEU A 7 -13.42 2.09 -12.44
N ILE A 8 -12.78 1.74 -13.56
CA ILE A 8 -11.35 1.41 -13.62
C ILE A 8 -10.47 2.60 -13.20
N PHE A 9 -10.78 3.80 -13.72
CA PHE A 9 -10.01 4.99 -13.40
C PHE A 9 -10.17 5.43 -11.94
N ILE A 10 -11.41 5.43 -11.43
CA ILE A 10 -11.70 5.89 -10.07
C ILE A 10 -11.21 4.86 -9.04
N HIS A 11 -11.51 3.56 -9.20
CA HIS A 11 -11.18 2.56 -8.18
C HIS A 11 -9.72 2.10 -8.30
N GLY A 12 -9.22 1.92 -9.52
CA GLY A 12 -7.82 1.55 -9.75
C GLY A 12 -6.89 2.76 -9.62
N GLY A 13 -7.06 3.75 -10.49
CA GLY A 13 -6.18 4.92 -10.56
C GLY A 13 -6.19 5.75 -9.27
N LEU A 14 -7.35 6.29 -8.90
CA LEU A 14 -7.46 7.15 -7.72
C LEU A 14 -7.52 6.33 -6.41
N GLY A 15 -8.28 5.24 -6.40
CA GLY A 15 -8.49 4.42 -5.22
C GLY A 15 -7.27 3.60 -4.78
N TRP A 16 -6.38 3.23 -5.69
CA TRP A 16 -5.16 2.48 -5.36
C TRP A 16 -3.89 3.30 -5.59
N GLY A 17 -3.81 4.04 -6.70
CA GLY A 17 -2.60 4.81 -7.06
C GLY A 17 -2.27 5.95 -6.08
N ILE A 18 -3.27 6.70 -5.60
CA ILE A 18 -3.02 7.78 -4.63
C ILE A 18 -2.54 7.20 -3.29
N PRO A 19 -3.24 6.25 -2.63
CA PRO A 19 -2.74 5.65 -1.40
C PRO A 19 -1.36 5.01 -1.54
N PHE A 20 -1.09 4.37 -2.69
CA PHE A 20 0.22 3.79 -2.96
C PHE A 20 1.32 4.85 -3.01
N SER A 21 1.08 5.97 -3.70
CA SER A 21 2.04 7.09 -3.77
C SER A 21 2.36 7.68 -2.39
N LEU A 22 1.34 7.80 -1.52
CA LEU A 22 1.50 8.28 -0.14
C LEU A 22 2.31 7.29 0.69
N PHE A 23 2.01 5.99 0.56
CA PHE A 23 2.74 4.93 1.25
C PHE A 23 4.23 4.92 0.87
N ILE A 24 4.55 4.97 -0.42
CA ILE A 24 5.93 5.02 -0.91
C ILE A 24 6.63 6.31 -0.46
N SER A 25 5.93 7.44 -0.43
CA SER A 25 6.49 8.71 0.06
C SER A 25 6.85 8.62 1.55
N ALA A 26 5.97 8.07 2.38
CA ALA A 26 6.23 7.85 3.79
C ALA A 26 7.41 6.89 4.02
N LEU A 27 7.50 5.81 3.23
CA LEU A 27 8.61 4.86 3.29
C LEU A 27 9.95 5.55 2.97
N ARG A 28 10.01 6.34 1.90
CA ARG A 28 11.27 7.01 1.51
C ARG A 28 11.68 8.08 2.51
N TRP A 29 10.70 8.73 3.16
CA TRP A 29 10.99 9.62 4.27
C TRP A 29 11.60 8.90 5.48
N ILE A 30 11.06 7.72 5.84
CA ILE A 30 11.64 6.86 6.90
C ILE A 30 13.08 6.48 6.58
N GLU A 31 13.35 6.16 5.31
CA GLU A 31 14.67 5.74 4.84
C GLU A 31 15.63 6.91 4.61
N ASN A 32 15.22 8.17 4.85
CA ASN A 32 15.96 9.38 4.49
C ASN A 32 16.40 9.42 3.01
N LYS A 33 15.62 8.81 2.12
CA LYS A 33 15.89 8.78 0.68
C LYS A 33 15.17 9.94 -0.02
N PRO A 34 15.73 10.49 -1.12
CA PRO A 34 15.04 11.49 -1.93
C PRO A 34 13.72 10.92 -2.47
N PRO A 35 12.80 11.66 -3.10
CA PRO A 35 11.58 11.09 -3.66
C PRO A 35 11.86 10.00 -4.71
N ALA A 36 10.95 9.04 -4.85
CA ALA A 36 11.04 8.07 -5.94
C ALA A 36 10.94 8.77 -7.30
N PHE A 37 11.75 8.32 -8.25
CA PHE A 37 11.85 8.94 -9.58
C PHE A 37 12.24 10.42 -9.55
N GLY A 38 12.87 10.88 -8.46
CA GLY A 38 13.37 12.24 -8.29
C GLY A 38 12.30 13.30 -8.01
N SER A 39 11.00 12.97 -8.06
CA SER A 39 9.92 13.93 -7.81
C SER A 39 8.66 13.25 -7.30
N TYR A 40 8.04 13.84 -6.27
CA TYR A 40 6.74 13.41 -5.75
C TYR A 40 5.65 13.48 -6.83
N PHE A 41 5.72 14.48 -7.71
CA PHE A 41 4.76 14.62 -8.81
C PHE A 41 4.86 13.45 -9.80
N ILE A 42 6.08 13.07 -10.16
CA ILE A 42 6.34 11.93 -11.04
C ILE A 42 5.90 10.62 -10.37
N LEU A 43 6.20 10.45 -9.09
CA LEU A 43 5.74 9.29 -8.31
C LEU A 43 4.20 9.17 -8.31
N ILE A 44 3.48 10.28 -8.11
CA ILE A 44 2.01 10.28 -8.14
C ILE A 44 1.50 9.86 -9.52
N ILE A 45 2.05 10.42 -10.61
CA ILE A 45 1.64 10.06 -11.97
C ILE A 45 1.87 8.57 -12.24
N ILE A 46 3.06 8.06 -11.92
CA ILE A 46 3.40 6.65 -12.12
C ILE A 46 2.47 5.76 -11.29
N SER A 47 2.17 6.16 -10.06
CA SER A 47 1.28 5.40 -9.17
C SER A 47 -0.16 5.38 -9.69
N ILE A 48 -0.66 6.50 -10.23
CA ILE A 48 -1.99 6.56 -10.86
C ILE A 48 -2.02 5.67 -12.11
N ILE A 49 -1.01 5.75 -12.98
CA ILE A 49 -0.91 4.90 -14.18
C ILE A 49 -0.88 3.42 -13.79
N GLY A 50 -0.05 3.06 -12.80
CA GLY A 50 0.01 1.71 -12.25
C GLY A 50 -1.31 1.25 -11.65
N GLY A 51 -1.99 2.13 -10.90
CA GLY A 51 -3.32 1.87 -10.36
C GLY A 51 -4.38 1.65 -11.44
N ILE A 52 -4.33 2.40 -12.54
CA ILE A 52 -5.22 2.19 -13.70
C ILE A 52 -4.96 0.83 -14.34
N ALA A 53 -3.68 0.48 -14.56
CA ALA A 53 -3.30 -0.81 -15.12
C ALA A 53 -3.76 -1.97 -14.21
N TRP A 54 -3.59 -1.82 -12.90
CA TRP A 54 -4.08 -2.76 -11.89
C TRP A 54 -5.61 -2.88 -11.89
N GLY A 55 -6.31 -1.75 -11.93
CA GLY A 55 -7.78 -1.72 -12.03
C GLY A 55 -8.29 -2.38 -13.31
N TYR A 56 -7.60 -2.19 -14.43
CA TYR A 56 -7.91 -2.86 -15.70
C TYR A 56 -7.70 -4.39 -15.59
N PHE A 57 -6.59 -4.83 -14.99
CA PHE A 57 -6.32 -6.25 -14.77
C PHE A 57 -7.39 -6.89 -13.88
N MET A 58 -7.74 -6.27 -12.75
CA MET A 58 -8.75 -6.78 -11.83
C MET A 58 -10.15 -6.81 -12.47
N TYR A 59 -10.48 -5.80 -13.28
CA TYR A 59 -11.73 -5.79 -14.05
C TYR A 59 -11.79 -6.93 -15.09
N LYS A 60 -10.65 -7.25 -15.73
CA LYS A 60 -10.58 -8.32 -16.74
C LYS A 60 -10.59 -9.72 -16.13
N SER A 61 -10.00 -9.88 -14.94
CA SER A 61 -9.76 -11.17 -14.30
C SER A 61 -10.82 -11.58 -13.26
N GLY A 62 -11.73 -10.69 -12.87
CA GLY A 62 -12.72 -10.94 -11.83
C GLY A 62 -14.16 -11.02 -12.36
N PRO A 63 -15.06 -11.83 -11.74
CA PRO A 63 -16.50 -11.61 -11.91
C PRO A 63 -16.80 -10.19 -11.44
N GLN A 64 -17.69 -9.48 -12.15
CA GLN A 64 -18.13 -8.13 -11.80
C GLN A 64 -18.67 -8.13 -10.36
N ARG A 65 -17.80 -7.80 -9.39
CA ARG A 65 -18.20 -7.62 -8.00
C ARG A 65 -18.86 -6.26 -7.90
N GLU A 66 -20.12 -6.23 -8.29
CA GLU A 66 -21.03 -5.16 -7.89
C GLU A 66 -21.17 -5.24 -6.35
N ASN A 67 -21.05 -4.09 -5.71
CA ASN A 67 -21.07 -3.88 -4.24
C ASN A 67 -19.79 -4.35 -3.51
N ILE A 68 -18.73 -3.53 -3.60
CA ILE A 68 -17.75 -3.44 -2.50
C ILE A 68 -18.49 -2.74 -1.36
N ASP A 69 -19.04 -3.52 -0.43
CA ASP A 69 -19.63 -2.96 0.78
C ASP A 69 -18.51 -2.37 1.64
N PHE A 70 -18.36 -1.05 1.57
CA PHE A 70 -17.25 -0.33 2.17
C PHE A 70 -17.58 -0.07 3.65
N SER A 71 -17.30 -1.04 4.51
CA SER A 71 -17.42 -0.83 5.95
C SER A 71 -16.34 0.15 6.43
N THR A 72 -16.75 1.36 6.84
CA THR A 72 -15.86 2.38 7.41
C THR A 72 -15.03 1.83 8.57
N SER A 73 -15.57 0.88 9.35
CA SER A 73 -14.83 0.22 10.43
C SER A 73 -13.64 -0.60 9.92
N ILE A 74 -13.83 -1.37 8.84
CA ILE A 74 -12.76 -2.17 8.21
C ILE A 74 -11.69 -1.26 7.62
N PHE A 75 -12.12 -0.17 6.97
CA PHE A 75 -11.23 0.81 6.39
C PHE A 75 -10.33 1.46 7.45
N LEU A 76 -10.92 1.96 8.54
CA LEU A 76 -10.17 2.57 9.65
C LEU A 76 -9.18 1.57 10.27
N LYS A 77 -9.61 0.34 10.55
CA LYS A 77 -8.72 -0.73 11.06
C LYS A 77 -7.56 -1.01 10.11
N SER A 78 -7.81 -1.02 8.80
CA SER A 78 -6.78 -1.27 7.79
C SER A 78 -5.76 -0.12 7.71
N ILE A 79 -6.21 1.14 7.79
CA ILE A 79 -5.33 2.31 7.87
C ILE A 79 -4.48 2.27 9.15
N THR A 80 -5.11 2.01 10.30
CA THR A 80 -4.39 1.93 11.58
C THR A 80 -3.31 0.84 11.52
N LEU A 81 -3.62 -0.32 10.94
CA LEU A 81 -2.64 -1.39 10.75
C LEU A 81 -1.48 -0.96 9.84
N ALA A 82 -1.77 -0.26 8.74
CA ALA A 82 -0.73 0.25 7.83
C ALA A 82 0.20 1.26 8.53
N LEU A 83 -0.34 2.16 9.37
CA LEU A 83 0.44 3.11 10.16
C LEU A 83 1.32 2.42 11.22
N ILE A 84 0.80 1.38 11.87
CA ILE A 84 1.57 0.57 12.82
C ILE A 84 2.72 -0.14 12.11
N ILE A 85 2.46 -0.74 10.94
CA ILE A 85 3.49 -1.40 10.13
C ILE A 85 4.60 -0.43 9.74
N LEU A 86 4.25 0.77 9.25
CA LEU A 86 5.23 1.80 8.91
C LEU A 86 6.03 2.26 10.12
N SER A 87 5.39 2.39 11.28
CA SER A 87 6.05 2.80 12.52
C SER A 87 7.02 1.73 13.02
N ILE A 88 6.62 0.45 13.01
CA ILE A 88 7.48 -0.68 13.37
C ILE A 88 8.68 -0.75 12.42
N TYR A 89 8.43 -0.66 11.10
CA TYR A 89 9.51 -0.65 10.12
C TYR A 89 10.45 0.53 10.35
N GLY A 90 9.93 1.73 10.62
CA GLY A 90 10.77 2.91 10.88
C GLY A 90 11.65 2.76 12.13
N VAL A 91 11.14 2.13 13.19
CA VAL A 91 11.94 1.81 14.38
C VAL A 91 13.04 0.80 14.05
N ILE A 92 12.71 -0.28 13.33
CA ILE A 92 13.69 -1.29 12.91
C ILE A 92 14.75 -0.67 12.01
N PHE A 93 14.32 0.12 11.02
CA PHE A 93 15.22 0.77 10.08
C PHE A 93 16.22 1.68 10.82
N ARG A 94 15.71 2.58 11.66
CA ARG A 94 16.54 3.61 12.31
C ARG A 94 17.43 3.08 13.44
N TYR A 95 16.97 2.08 14.20
CA TYR A 95 17.68 1.59 15.39
C TYR A 95 18.38 0.25 15.22
N LEU A 96 18.01 -0.54 14.21
CA LEU A 96 18.64 -1.84 13.95
C LEU A 96 19.39 -1.86 12.63
N LEU A 97 18.82 -1.34 11.54
CA LEU A 97 19.45 -1.44 10.21
C LEU A 97 20.53 -0.39 10.00
N THR A 98 20.21 0.89 10.20
CA THR A 98 21.15 2.01 9.98
C THR A 98 22.41 1.90 10.86
N PRO A 99 22.33 1.64 12.19
CA PRO A 99 23.53 1.58 13.03
C PRO A 99 24.46 0.40 12.68
N ASN A 100 23.93 -0.64 12.04
CA ASN A 100 24.68 -1.82 11.62
C ASN A 100 25.07 -1.79 10.13
N ASN A 101 24.85 -0.67 9.43
CA ASN A 101 25.10 -0.52 7.97
C ASN A 101 24.36 -1.58 7.12
N LEU A 102 23.16 -1.97 7.54
CA LEU A 102 22.31 -2.97 6.84
C LEU A 102 21.18 -2.32 6.04
N ASP A 103 21.05 -1.01 6.08
CA ASP A 103 19.97 -0.19 5.52
C ASP A 103 19.90 -0.22 3.99
N ASP A 104 21.04 -0.33 3.31
CA ASP A 104 21.14 -0.47 1.85
C ASP A 104 21.39 -1.91 1.38
N THR A 105 21.19 -2.88 2.27
CA THR A 105 21.39 -4.30 1.96
C THR A 105 20.07 -5.04 1.73
N LEU A 106 20.16 -6.27 1.22
CA LEU A 106 19.01 -7.17 1.11
C LEU A 106 18.28 -7.39 2.45
N TRP A 107 18.98 -7.25 3.59
CA TRP A 107 18.37 -7.39 4.91
C TRP A 107 17.28 -6.35 5.17
N SER A 108 17.49 -5.11 4.71
CA SER A 108 16.49 -4.05 4.79
C SER A 108 15.22 -4.46 4.04
N THR A 109 15.35 -4.92 2.79
CA THR A 109 14.23 -5.39 1.98
C THR A 109 13.54 -6.62 2.58
N CYS A 110 14.31 -7.61 3.06
CA CYS A 110 13.77 -8.81 3.71
C CYS A 110 12.99 -8.47 4.99
N SER A 111 13.50 -7.53 5.80
CA SER A 111 12.81 -7.08 7.01
C SER A 111 11.49 -6.40 6.68
N PHE A 112 11.47 -5.53 5.67
CA PHE A 112 10.27 -4.85 5.21
C PHE A 112 9.21 -5.83 4.70
N ILE A 113 9.61 -6.77 3.82
CA ILE A 113 8.71 -7.81 3.29
C ILE A 113 8.13 -8.65 4.42
N SER A 114 8.96 -9.05 5.39
CA SER A 114 8.51 -9.86 6.52
C SER A 114 7.43 -9.15 7.34
N ILE A 115 7.60 -7.85 7.61
CA ILE A 115 6.60 -7.05 8.34
C ILE A 115 5.32 -6.91 7.52
N ILE A 116 5.41 -6.68 6.21
CA ILE A 116 4.23 -6.63 5.33
C ILE A 116 3.47 -7.95 5.36
N LEU A 117 4.16 -9.09 5.26
CA LEU A 117 3.53 -10.42 5.29
C LEU A 117 2.80 -10.65 6.61
N ILE A 118 3.41 -10.29 7.75
CA ILE A 118 2.76 -10.33 9.07
C ILE A 118 1.52 -9.44 9.07
N GLY A 119 1.61 -8.23 8.52
CA GLY A 119 0.49 -7.31 8.34
C GLY A 119 -0.68 -7.93 7.58
N ILE A 120 -0.39 -8.58 6.44
CA ILE A 120 -1.40 -9.26 5.62
C ILE A 120 -2.09 -10.38 6.42
N LEU A 121 -1.31 -11.18 7.17
CA LEU A 121 -1.85 -12.24 8.02
C LEU A 121 -2.77 -11.68 9.11
N ILE A 122 -2.37 -10.58 9.76
CA ILE A 122 -3.18 -9.90 10.78
C ILE A 122 -4.47 -9.35 10.15
N GLN A 123 -4.37 -8.69 9.00
CA GLN A 123 -5.53 -8.12 8.31
C GLN A 123 -6.54 -9.21 7.95
N HIS A 124 -6.07 -10.33 7.39
CA HIS A 124 -6.94 -11.43 7.02
C HIS A 124 -7.60 -12.08 8.26
N LYS A 125 -6.82 -12.35 9.30
CA LYS A 125 -7.31 -13.08 10.48
C LYS A 125 -8.21 -12.24 11.39
N PHE A 126 -7.87 -10.98 11.64
CA PHE A 126 -8.51 -10.17 12.69
C PHE A 126 -9.42 -9.07 12.16
N ILE A 127 -9.16 -8.53 10.97
CA ILE A 127 -9.97 -7.46 10.39
C ILE A 127 -11.07 -8.05 9.51
N LEU A 128 -10.69 -8.88 8.53
CA LEU A 128 -11.64 -9.48 7.59
C LEU A 128 -12.37 -10.69 8.19
N GLY A 129 -11.69 -11.52 8.98
CA GLY A 129 -12.28 -12.67 9.66
C GLY A 129 -13.40 -12.31 10.64
N ASN A 130 -13.32 -11.14 11.29
CA ASN A 130 -14.34 -10.65 12.23
C ASN A 130 -15.54 -9.97 11.57
N SER A 131 -15.48 -9.67 10.27
CA SER A 131 -16.59 -9.03 9.54
C SER A 131 -17.60 -10.05 8.98
N LYS A 132 -17.31 -11.35 9.07
CA LYS A 132 -18.16 -12.44 8.56
C LYS A 132 -19.00 -13.14 9.64
N LYS A 133 -19.07 -12.58 10.85
CA LYS A 133 -19.96 -12.99 11.93
C LYS A 133 -20.99 -11.89 12.16
#